data_AF-A0A3D4HI52-F1
#
_entry.id   AF-A0A3D4HI52-F1
#
_cell.length_a   1.000
_cell.length_b   1.000
_cell.length_c   1.000
_cell.angle_alpha   90.00
_cell.angle_beta   90.00
_cell.angle_gamma   90.00
#
_symmetry.space_group_name_H-M   'P 1'
#
loop_
_entity.id
_entity.type
_entity.pdbx_description
1 polymer ?
#
loop_
_entity_poly.entity_id
_entity_poly.type
_entity_poly.pdbx_seq_one_letter_code
_entity_poly.pdbx_strand_id
1 'polypeptide(L)'
;MWPVAMLPEALPSENAVAAEAPGAAYLASIKSKRLTAVSINVELLREKSVRPNLLALAANVKPAAQGDAEAQATLCGAMLWASFAAPGAIPQVFDSICRSHLGLDCDLAQIQADSAPLPDGFWQQFQETLNGPEGGYDATSITVAVASLSPSLDDSYAELSEAAALAHSGSDNAQHKSVPPMISLSGLAEFPDGSLARELLSMWVDNGFDPEVLDRDAIGLAGLSPAMRYLNTRILQMHDTWHLVAGYQTTSLHEMAISAFQLAQFGHNYSAMFLTTVCSMSHLKQPMGFPLLLQNLAEAWVHGCEMPDFMAIEWEQDWHLKIEDVRAKHGIEPFSGAFPADLLEQLSQAS
;
A
#
# COMPACT_ATOMS: atom_id res chain seq x y z
N MET A 1 9.10 -1.62 14.87
CA MET A 1 10.35 -1.36 14.11
C MET A 1 10.96 -2.69 13.74
N TRP A 2 10.83 -3.11 12.47
CA TRP A 2 11.42 -4.36 12.04
C TRP A 2 12.94 -4.26 11.96
N PRO A 3 13.69 -5.21 12.54
CA PRO A 3 15.13 -5.25 12.38
C PRO A 3 15.45 -5.86 11.02
N VAL A 4 15.77 -5.02 10.04
CA VAL A 4 16.47 -5.52 8.85
C VAL A 4 17.91 -5.78 9.24
N ALA A 5 18.37 -6.97 8.89
CA ALA A 5 19.69 -7.51 9.16
C ALA A 5 20.80 -6.47 8.94
N MET A 6 21.51 -6.13 10.04
CA MET A 6 22.84 -5.55 9.93
C MET A 6 23.74 -6.58 9.24
N LEU A 7 24.26 -6.23 8.07
CA LEU A 7 25.52 -6.80 7.62
C LEU A 7 26.63 -6.36 8.61
N PRO A 8 27.57 -7.24 8.98
CA PRO A 8 28.48 -6.98 10.10
C PRO A 8 29.42 -5.82 9.81
N GLU A 9 29.45 -4.84 10.72
CA GLU A 9 30.53 -3.87 10.83
C GLU A 9 31.87 -4.60 10.98
N ALA A 10 32.79 -4.32 10.08
CA ALA A 10 34.16 -4.78 10.17
C ALA A 10 34.84 -4.11 11.39
N LEU A 11 35.21 -4.90 12.40
CA LEU A 11 36.09 -4.46 13.46
C LEU A 11 37.48 -4.09 12.90
N PRO A 12 38.18 -3.10 13.50
CA PRO A 12 39.50 -2.72 13.06
C PRO A 12 40.52 -3.74 13.60
N SER A 13 41.38 -4.27 12.74
CA SER A 13 42.61 -4.90 13.20
C SER A 13 43.83 -4.26 12.54
N GLU A 14 44.75 -3.84 13.41
CA GLU A 14 46.04 -3.27 13.08
C GLU A 14 46.98 -4.30 12.43
N ASN A 15 47.79 -3.79 11.50
CA ASN A 15 49.15 -4.20 11.13
C ASN A 15 49.46 -5.70 10.90
N ALA A 16 49.55 -6.08 9.62
CA ALA A 16 50.62 -6.97 9.14
C ALA A 16 50.88 -6.85 7.63
N VAL A 17 52.05 -6.29 7.31
CA VAL A 17 53.00 -6.53 6.19
C VAL A 17 52.50 -7.02 4.82
N ALA A 18 52.95 -6.28 3.81
CA ALA A 18 52.81 -6.43 2.36
C ALA A 18 52.96 -7.83 1.74
N ALA A 19 52.07 -8.11 0.78
CA ALA A 19 52.38 -8.84 -0.45
C ALA A 19 51.38 -8.41 -1.55
N GLU A 20 51.87 -7.77 -2.62
CA GLU A 20 51.07 -7.45 -3.81
C GLU A 20 50.65 -8.75 -4.52
N ALA A 21 49.34 -9.00 -4.60
CA ALA A 21 48.77 -10.08 -5.40
C ALA A 21 47.92 -9.51 -6.55
N PRO A 22 48.00 -10.05 -7.77
CA PRO A 22 47.35 -9.53 -8.98
C PRO A 22 45.82 -9.83 -9.03
N GLY A 23 45.12 -9.66 -7.91
CA GLY A 23 43.67 -9.86 -7.76
C GLY A 23 42.90 -8.57 -7.42
N ALA A 24 43.58 -7.49 -7.01
CA ALA A 24 42.91 -6.25 -6.60
C ALA A 24 42.15 -5.57 -7.76
N ALA A 25 42.67 -5.63 -8.98
CA ALA A 25 41.99 -5.07 -10.16
C ALA A 25 40.79 -5.90 -10.61
N TYR A 26 40.79 -7.22 -10.38
CA TYR A 26 39.67 -8.10 -10.72
C TYR A 26 38.54 -8.01 -9.68
N LEU A 27 38.88 -7.91 -8.39
CA LEU A 27 37.90 -7.65 -7.32
C LEU A 27 37.38 -6.21 -7.35
N ALA A 28 38.18 -5.23 -7.77
CA ALA A 28 37.70 -3.87 -8.05
C ALA A 28 36.77 -3.85 -9.26
N SER A 29 37.00 -4.66 -10.30
CA SER A 29 36.08 -4.83 -11.44
C SER A 29 34.75 -5.50 -11.04
N ILE A 30 34.77 -6.41 -10.06
CA ILE A 30 33.54 -7.05 -9.52
C ILE A 30 32.81 -6.14 -8.53
N LYS A 31 33.53 -5.36 -7.70
CA LYS A 31 32.93 -4.33 -6.83
C LYS A 31 32.45 -3.10 -7.62
N SER A 32 33.12 -2.74 -8.71
CA SER A 32 32.73 -1.66 -9.65
C SER A 32 31.59 -2.07 -10.59
N LYS A 33 31.19 -3.35 -10.62
CA LYS A 33 30.04 -3.84 -11.40
C LYS A 33 28.76 -3.99 -10.59
N ARG A 34 28.74 -3.59 -9.31
CA ARG A 34 27.52 -3.37 -8.54
C ARG A 34 27.33 -1.88 -8.31
N LEU A 35 26.15 -1.39 -8.70
CA LEU A 35 25.63 -0.02 -8.54
C LEU A 35 26.12 1.03 -9.55
N THR A 36 26.06 0.74 -10.85
CA THR A 36 25.49 1.78 -11.72
C THR A 36 24.01 1.82 -11.39
N ALA A 37 23.53 2.92 -10.78
CA ALA A 37 22.10 3.17 -10.64
C ALA A 37 21.45 2.90 -12.00
N VAL A 38 20.63 1.85 -12.10
CA VAL A 38 19.78 1.67 -13.27
C VAL A 38 18.89 2.91 -13.27
N SER A 39 19.15 3.82 -14.21
CA SER A 39 18.30 4.99 -14.39
C SER A 39 16.90 4.46 -14.70
N ILE A 40 16.01 4.55 -13.72
CA ILE A 40 14.61 4.17 -13.91
C ILE A 40 14.04 5.13 -14.96
N ASN A 41 13.58 4.58 -16.09
CA ASN A 41 12.88 5.37 -17.09
C ASN A 41 11.38 5.23 -16.86
N VAL A 42 10.74 6.33 -16.44
CA VAL A 42 9.29 6.41 -16.20
C VAL A 42 8.50 6.83 -17.44
N GLU A 43 9.13 7.09 -18.59
CA GLU A 43 8.46 7.58 -19.81
C GLU A 43 7.36 6.66 -20.30
N LEU A 44 7.58 5.34 -20.29
CA LEU A 44 6.55 4.38 -20.70
C LEU A 44 5.35 4.42 -19.74
N LEU A 45 5.60 4.46 -18.42
CA LEU A 45 4.53 4.60 -17.43
C LEU A 45 3.77 5.92 -17.61
N ARG A 46 4.48 7.00 -17.92
CA ARG A 46 3.90 8.31 -18.23
C ARG A 46 3.02 8.27 -19.47
N GLU A 47 3.47 7.61 -20.54
CA GLU A 47 2.68 7.41 -21.77
C GLU A 47 1.39 6.60 -21.50
N LYS A 48 1.50 5.54 -20.69
CA LYS A 48 0.37 4.67 -20.35
C LYS A 48 -0.57 5.25 -19.29
N SER A 49 -0.16 6.32 -18.59
CA SER A 49 -0.93 6.96 -17.51
C SER A 49 -2.06 7.84 -18.04
N VAL A 50 -3.01 7.21 -18.73
CA VAL A 50 -4.19 7.82 -19.34
C VAL A 50 -5.45 7.03 -18.98
N ARG A 51 -6.64 7.62 -19.21
CA ARG A 51 -7.93 6.94 -19.01
C ARG A 51 -7.94 5.62 -19.81
N PRO A 52 -8.03 4.45 -19.15
CA PRO A 52 -7.98 3.18 -19.83
C PRO A 52 -9.32 2.84 -20.49
N ASN A 53 -9.26 2.06 -21.57
CA ASN A 53 -10.40 1.26 -22.02
C ASN A 53 -10.40 -0.04 -21.19
N LEU A 54 -11.44 -0.26 -20.37
CA LEU A 54 -11.44 -1.40 -19.42
C LEU A 54 -11.41 -2.76 -20.11
N LEU A 55 -12.03 -2.92 -21.29
CA LEU A 55 -11.95 -4.16 -22.06
C LEU A 55 -10.51 -4.45 -22.52
N ALA A 56 -9.81 -3.43 -23.03
CA ALA A 56 -8.41 -3.56 -23.42
C ALA A 56 -7.50 -3.77 -22.20
N LEU A 57 -7.79 -3.12 -21.07
CA LEU A 57 -7.05 -3.29 -19.82
C LEU A 57 -7.17 -4.73 -19.30
N ALA A 58 -8.38 -5.27 -19.24
CA ALA A 58 -8.65 -6.66 -18.84
C ALA A 58 -7.89 -7.66 -19.72
N ALA A 59 -7.80 -7.42 -21.03
CA ALA A 59 -7.05 -8.27 -21.96
C ALA A 59 -5.53 -8.29 -21.70
N ASN A 60 -4.97 -7.25 -21.05
CA ASN A 60 -3.56 -7.17 -20.69
C ASN A 60 -3.23 -7.84 -19.34
N VAL A 61 -4.22 -8.16 -18.52
CA VAL A 61 -4.00 -8.73 -17.18
C VAL A 61 -3.27 -10.08 -17.25
N LYS A 62 -3.71 -10.99 -18.11
CA LYS A 62 -3.07 -12.31 -18.26
C LYS A 62 -1.64 -12.22 -18.81
N PRO A 63 -1.35 -11.48 -19.90
CA PRO A 63 0.03 -11.27 -20.34
C PRO A 63 0.94 -10.69 -19.26
N ALA A 64 0.46 -9.70 -18.48
CA ALA A 64 1.26 -9.10 -17.41
C ALA A 64 1.60 -10.09 -16.29
N ALA A 65 0.62 -10.93 -15.90
CA ALA A 65 0.83 -12.03 -14.96
C ALA A 65 1.82 -13.09 -15.49
N GLN A 66 2.01 -13.16 -16.81
CA GLN A 66 3.00 -14.02 -17.47
C GLN A 66 4.36 -13.34 -17.69
N GLY A 67 4.53 -12.11 -17.19
CA GLY A 67 5.80 -11.37 -17.25
C GLY A 67 5.95 -10.48 -18.50
N ASP A 68 4.88 -10.24 -19.27
CA ASP A 68 4.94 -9.30 -20.38
C ASP A 68 5.11 -7.86 -19.86
N ALA A 69 6.25 -7.23 -20.18
CA ALA A 69 6.61 -5.92 -19.66
C ALA A 69 5.68 -4.80 -20.16
N GLU A 70 5.20 -4.86 -21.40
CA GLU A 70 4.32 -3.84 -21.97
C GLU A 70 2.92 -3.91 -21.34
N ALA A 71 2.44 -5.12 -21.09
CA ALA A 71 1.20 -5.35 -20.37
C ALA A 71 1.30 -4.91 -18.90
N GLN A 72 2.42 -5.19 -18.22
CA GLN A 72 2.69 -4.68 -16.88
C GLN A 72 2.69 -3.14 -16.84
N ALA A 73 3.36 -2.50 -17.81
CA ALA A 73 3.37 -1.05 -17.95
C ALA A 73 1.96 -0.48 -18.20
N THR A 74 1.13 -1.19 -18.99
CA THR A 74 -0.26 -0.81 -19.25
C THR A 74 -1.11 -0.85 -17.98
N LEU A 75 -0.96 -1.90 -17.15
CA LEU A 75 -1.63 -1.97 -15.84
C LEU A 75 -1.16 -0.87 -14.91
N CYS A 76 0.17 -0.68 -14.77
CA CYS A 76 0.74 0.36 -13.92
C CYS A 76 0.29 1.76 -14.37
N GLY A 77 0.25 2.03 -15.68
CA GLY A 77 -0.25 3.29 -16.23
C GLY A 77 -1.72 3.53 -15.89
N ALA A 78 -2.58 2.52 -16.04
CA ALA A 78 -3.99 2.64 -15.64
C ALA A 78 -4.14 2.91 -14.14
N MET A 79 -3.37 2.22 -13.30
CA MET A 79 -3.33 2.44 -11.84
C MET A 79 -2.80 3.83 -11.48
N LEU A 80 -1.77 4.34 -12.17
CA LEU A 80 -1.23 5.70 -12.02
C LEU A 80 -2.26 6.76 -12.32
N TRP A 81 -2.94 6.63 -13.46
CA TRP A 81 -4.00 7.55 -13.82
C TRP A 81 -5.14 7.54 -12.80
N ALA A 82 -5.62 6.37 -12.37
CA ALA A 82 -6.66 6.29 -11.36
C ALA A 82 -6.23 6.88 -10.01
N SER A 83 -5.02 6.56 -9.55
CA SER A 83 -4.55 6.90 -8.21
C SER A 83 -4.15 8.37 -8.07
N PHE A 84 -3.56 8.97 -9.11
CA PHE A 84 -2.96 10.31 -9.02
C PHE A 84 -3.69 11.37 -9.87
N ALA A 85 -4.57 10.97 -10.79
CA ALA A 85 -5.31 11.91 -11.64
C ALA A 85 -6.82 11.79 -11.53
N ALA A 86 -7.37 10.60 -11.32
CA ALA A 86 -8.80 10.32 -11.42
C ALA A 86 -9.31 9.43 -10.27
N PRO A 87 -9.32 9.91 -9.02
CA PRO A 87 -9.67 9.08 -7.86
C PRO A 87 -11.06 8.45 -7.96
N GLY A 88 -12.02 9.10 -8.63
CA GLY A 88 -13.35 8.51 -8.90
C GLY A 88 -13.33 7.28 -9.82
N ALA A 89 -12.23 7.02 -10.53
CA ALA A 89 -12.04 5.85 -11.37
C ALA A 89 -11.41 4.66 -10.63
N ILE A 90 -10.89 4.86 -9.41
CA ILE A 90 -10.19 3.83 -8.62
C ILE A 90 -11.00 2.53 -8.56
N PRO A 91 -12.29 2.52 -8.16
CA PRO A 91 -13.03 1.27 -8.06
C PRO A 91 -13.06 0.49 -9.38
N GLN A 92 -13.38 1.15 -10.49
CA GLN A 92 -13.49 0.48 -11.80
C GLN A 92 -12.14 -0.03 -12.32
N VAL A 93 -11.08 0.76 -12.19
CA VAL A 93 -9.75 0.37 -12.68
C VAL A 93 -9.21 -0.81 -11.87
N PHE A 94 -9.21 -0.71 -10.54
CA PHE A 94 -8.68 -1.78 -9.69
C PHE A 94 -9.57 -3.03 -9.77
N ASP A 95 -10.89 -2.90 -9.77
CA ASP A 95 -11.80 -4.05 -9.89
C ASP A 95 -11.60 -4.79 -11.22
N SER A 96 -11.51 -4.07 -12.34
CA SER A 96 -11.28 -4.69 -13.65
C SER A 96 -9.95 -5.47 -13.69
N ILE A 97 -8.89 -4.96 -13.06
CA ILE A 97 -7.59 -5.64 -12.99
C ILE A 97 -7.69 -6.88 -12.11
N CYS A 98 -8.20 -6.72 -10.87
CA CYS A 98 -8.23 -7.76 -9.86
C CYS A 98 -9.14 -8.92 -10.25
N ARG A 99 -10.37 -8.62 -10.65
CA ARG A 99 -11.34 -9.64 -11.03
C ARG A 99 -10.94 -10.35 -12.31
N SER A 100 -10.43 -9.63 -13.32
CA SER A 100 -9.90 -10.28 -14.53
C SER A 100 -8.72 -11.21 -14.22
N HIS A 101 -7.86 -10.84 -13.25
CA HIS A 101 -6.74 -11.68 -12.84
C HIS A 101 -7.20 -13.00 -12.21
N LEU A 102 -8.25 -12.93 -11.38
CA LEU A 102 -8.86 -14.09 -10.72
C LEU A 102 -9.87 -14.84 -11.61
N GLY A 103 -10.12 -14.36 -12.83
CA GLY A 103 -11.11 -14.96 -13.75
C GLY A 103 -12.56 -14.78 -13.29
N LEU A 104 -12.84 -13.72 -12.54
CA LEU A 104 -14.16 -13.35 -12.05
C LEU A 104 -14.84 -12.35 -12.99
N ASP A 105 -16.18 -12.31 -12.93
CA ASP A 105 -16.98 -11.32 -13.65
C ASP A 105 -16.68 -9.91 -13.13
N CYS A 106 -16.46 -8.97 -14.04
CA CYS A 106 -16.25 -7.55 -13.73
C CYS A 106 -17.04 -6.65 -14.69
N ASP A 107 -17.39 -5.46 -14.21
CA ASP A 107 -17.98 -4.43 -15.06
C ASP A 107 -16.88 -3.72 -15.86
N LEU A 108 -16.97 -3.83 -17.19
CA LEU A 108 -16.04 -3.23 -18.14
C LEU A 108 -16.66 -2.03 -18.88
N ALA A 109 -17.70 -1.44 -18.30
CA ALA A 109 -18.29 -0.20 -18.79
C ALA A 109 -17.25 0.93 -18.88
N GLN A 110 -17.55 1.93 -19.72
CA GLN A 110 -16.66 3.06 -19.90
C GLN A 110 -16.61 3.93 -18.63
N ILE A 111 -15.39 4.18 -18.13
CA ILE A 111 -15.15 5.10 -17.02
C ILE A 111 -15.64 6.51 -17.36
N GLN A 112 -16.50 7.05 -16.49
CA GLN A 112 -17.05 8.41 -16.59
C GLN A 112 -16.39 9.41 -15.62
N ALA A 113 -15.49 8.94 -14.75
CA ALA A 113 -14.85 9.80 -13.76
C ALA A 113 -14.02 10.92 -14.39
N ASP A 114 -14.15 12.11 -13.82
CA ASP A 114 -13.31 13.25 -14.13
C ASP A 114 -11.86 13.02 -13.68
N SER A 115 -10.94 13.72 -14.33
CA SER A 115 -9.51 13.59 -14.07
C SER A 115 -8.78 14.91 -14.19
N ALA A 116 -7.79 15.10 -13.35
CA ALA A 116 -6.83 16.20 -13.44
C ALA A 116 -5.60 15.80 -14.27
N PRO A 117 -4.88 16.74 -14.90
CA PRO A 117 -3.58 16.44 -15.50
C PRO A 117 -2.54 16.08 -14.42
N LEU A 118 -1.54 15.28 -14.77
CA LEU A 118 -0.37 15.05 -13.92
C LEU A 118 0.74 16.05 -14.29
N PRO A 119 1.12 16.99 -13.40
CA PRO A 119 2.14 17.98 -13.69
C PRO A 119 3.53 17.38 -13.93
N ASP A 120 4.42 18.10 -14.62
CA ASP A 120 5.82 17.66 -14.79
C ASP A 120 6.54 17.48 -13.44
N GLY A 121 6.22 18.32 -12.45
CA GLY A 121 6.75 18.21 -11.10
C GLY A 121 6.38 16.89 -10.41
N PHE A 122 5.16 16.38 -10.64
CA PHE A 122 4.75 15.06 -10.16
C PHE A 122 5.65 13.97 -10.73
N TRP A 123 5.93 13.98 -12.04
CA TRP A 123 6.76 12.94 -12.66
C TRP A 123 8.20 12.96 -12.16
N GLN A 124 8.76 14.15 -11.89
CA GLN A 124 10.08 14.29 -11.28
C GLN A 124 10.10 13.67 -9.88
N GLN A 125 9.14 14.05 -9.03
CA GLN A 125 9.04 13.51 -7.66
C GLN A 125 8.75 12.01 -7.65
N PHE A 126 7.89 11.53 -8.55
CA PHE A 126 7.56 10.12 -8.67
C PHE A 126 8.78 9.29 -9.08
N GLN A 127 9.60 9.78 -10.00
CA GLN A 127 10.86 9.12 -10.37
C GLN A 127 11.83 9.05 -9.18
N GLU A 128 11.94 10.10 -8.37
CA GLU A 128 12.73 10.08 -7.13
C GLU A 128 12.20 9.07 -6.12
N THR A 129 10.87 9.04 -5.92
CA THR A 129 10.21 8.04 -5.08
C THR A 129 10.49 6.63 -5.58
N LEU A 130 10.42 6.38 -6.88
CA LEU A 130 10.74 5.09 -7.49
C LEU A 130 12.21 4.72 -7.32
N ASN A 131 13.15 5.68 -7.43
CA ASN A 131 14.57 5.43 -7.20
C ASN A 131 14.80 4.96 -5.76
N GLY A 132 14.21 5.66 -4.80
CA GLY A 132 14.26 5.32 -3.37
C GLY A 132 15.64 5.50 -2.73
N PRO A 133 15.71 5.33 -1.40
CA PRO A 133 16.96 5.48 -0.65
C PRO A 133 17.92 4.30 -0.88
N GLU A 134 19.19 4.53 -0.55
CA GLU A 134 20.20 3.47 -0.49
C GLU A 134 19.81 2.45 0.60
N GLY A 135 19.56 1.20 0.22
CA GLY A 135 19.06 0.14 1.10
C GLY A 135 17.59 -0.25 0.86
N GLY A 136 16.86 0.53 0.05
CA GLY A 136 15.43 0.31 -0.17
C GLY A 136 14.57 0.90 0.95
N TYR A 137 13.26 0.79 0.79
CA TYR A 137 12.32 1.33 1.77
C TYR A 137 11.96 0.32 2.86
N ASP A 138 11.76 0.81 4.07
CA ASP A 138 10.92 0.17 5.08
C ASP A 138 9.48 0.70 5.02
N ALA A 139 8.57 0.14 5.81
CA ALA A 139 7.15 0.51 5.81
C ALA A 139 6.91 2.00 6.13
N THR A 140 7.67 2.59 7.05
CA THR A 140 7.52 3.99 7.43
C THR A 140 8.04 4.93 6.34
N SER A 141 9.23 4.66 5.80
CA SER A 141 9.89 5.50 4.80
C SER A 141 9.19 5.46 3.44
N ILE A 142 8.67 4.30 2.99
CA ILE A 142 7.84 4.26 1.79
C ILE A 142 6.56 5.06 2.01
N THR A 143 5.98 5.00 3.20
CA THR A 143 4.75 5.71 3.52
C THR A 143 4.92 7.21 3.43
N VAL A 144 5.98 7.73 4.04
CA VAL A 144 6.34 9.14 3.94
C VAL A 144 6.65 9.54 2.49
N ALA A 145 7.40 8.71 1.75
CA ALA A 145 7.77 9.01 0.36
C ALA A 145 6.55 9.06 -0.57
N VAL A 146 5.58 8.14 -0.43
CA VAL A 146 4.34 8.14 -1.21
C VAL A 146 3.46 9.32 -0.82
N ALA A 147 3.28 9.60 0.47
CA ALA A 147 2.51 10.75 0.93
C ALA A 147 3.11 12.09 0.44
N SER A 148 4.43 12.16 0.28
CA SER A 148 5.12 13.35 -0.24
C SER A 148 4.84 13.64 -1.72
N LEU A 149 4.17 12.73 -2.45
CA LEU A 149 3.72 12.98 -3.82
C LEU A 149 2.49 13.90 -3.88
N SER A 150 1.66 13.92 -2.84
CA SER A 150 0.39 14.67 -2.85
C SER A 150 0.54 16.16 -3.14
N PRO A 151 1.54 16.89 -2.59
CA PRO A 151 1.75 18.31 -2.92
C PRO A 151 2.15 18.58 -4.38
N SER A 152 2.56 17.56 -5.14
CA SER A 152 2.94 17.69 -6.56
C SER A 152 1.78 17.45 -7.52
N LEU A 153 0.60 17.10 -7.01
CA LEU A 153 -0.60 16.88 -7.80
C LEU A 153 -1.26 18.22 -8.19
N ASP A 154 -2.12 18.17 -9.20
CA ASP A 154 -2.91 19.33 -9.64
C ASP A 154 -3.87 19.80 -8.53
N ASP A 155 -4.07 21.12 -8.43
CA ASP A 155 -4.92 21.73 -7.40
C ASP A 155 -6.35 21.18 -7.39
N SER A 156 -6.87 20.71 -8.53
CA SER A 156 -8.20 20.11 -8.64
C SER A 156 -8.30 18.69 -8.07
N TYR A 157 -7.18 18.01 -7.82
CA TYR A 157 -7.16 16.64 -7.31
C TYR A 157 -7.86 16.49 -5.96
N ALA A 158 -7.77 17.50 -5.08
CA ALA A 158 -8.42 17.49 -3.78
C ALA A 158 -9.95 17.45 -3.88
N GLU A 159 -10.54 18.21 -4.82
CA GLU A 159 -11.99 18.20 -5.07
C GLU A 159 -12.44 16.86 -5.67
N LEU A 160 -11.67 16.32 -6.62
CA LEU A 160 -11.94 15.00 -7.20
C LEU A 160 -11.89 13.89 -6.14
N SER A 161 -10.95 14.01 -5.19
CA SER A 161 -10.78 13.08 -4.07
C SER A 161 -11.99 13.08 -3.14
N GLU A 162 -12.47 14.26 -2.75
CA GLU A 162 -13.69 14.38 -1.95
C GLU A 162 -14.89 13.79 -2.70
N ALA A 163 -15.06 14.12 -3.99
CA ALA A 163 -16.15 13.59 -4.79
C ALA A 163 -16.12 12.06 -4.89
N ALA A 164 -14.93 11.46 -5.04
CA ALA A 164 -14.74 10.01 -5.05
C ALA A 164 -15.12 9.38 -3.70
N ALA A 165 -14.67 9.98 -2.59
CA ALA A 165 -15.03 9.54 -1.25
C ALA A 165 -16.55 9.56 -1.02
N LEU A 166 -17.22 10.65 -1.41
CA LEU A 166 -18.68 10.77 -1.29
C LEU A 166 -19.46 9.75 -2.13
N ALA A 167 -18.91 9.35 -3.27
CA ALA A 167 -19.55 8.38 -4.17
C ALA A 167 -19.34 6.93 -3.73
N HIS A 168 -18.31 6.64 -2.92
CA HIS A 168 -18.00 5.29 -2.47
C HIS A 168 -18.96 4.85 -1.37
N SER A 169 -19.65 3.72 -1.56
CA SER A 169 -20.66 3.22 -0.59
C SER A 169 -20.07 2.98 0.79
N GLY A 170 -18.91 2.32 0.86
CA GLY A 170 -18.24 2.04 2.13
C GLY A 170 -17.55 3.25 2.78
N SER A 171 -17.68 4.47 2.23
CA SER A 171 -17.34 5.69 2.98
C SER A 171 -18.30 5.97 4.13
N ASP A 172 -19.49 5.35 4.09
CA ASP A 172 -20.57 5.47 5.07
C ASP A 172 -20.87 6.93 5.45
N ASN A 173 -21.13 7.76 4.44
CA ASN A 173 -21.49 9.18 4.60
C ASN A 173 -20.49 9.97 5.47
N ALA A 174 -19.19 9.69 5.29
CA ALA A 174 -18.07 10.28 6.04
C ALA A 174 -18.16 11.80 6.26
N GLN A 175 -18.70 12.55 5.29
CA GLN A 175 -18.88 14.01 5.37
C GLN A 175 -19.79 14.49 6.50
N HIS A 176 -20.65 13.60 7.03
CA HIS A 176 -21.57 13.91 8.12
C HIS A 176 -21.09 13.36 9.46
N LYS A 177 -19.98 12.61 9.48
CA LYS A 177 -19.46 11.98 10.68
C LYS A 177 -18.50 12.90 11.42
N SER A 178 -18.51 12.78 12.74
CA SER A 178 -17.54 13.46 13.61
C SER A 178 -16.31 12.58 13.78
N VAL A 179 -15.14 13.21 13.82
CA VAL A 179 -13.88 12.50 14.10
C VAL A 179 -13.95 11.91 15.51
N PRO A 180 -13.74 10.59 15.67
CA PRO A 180 -13.74 9.94 16.98
C PRO A 180 -12.55 10.39 17.84
N PRO A 181 -12.69 10.35 19.18
CA PRO A 181 -11.59 10.69 20.09
C PRO A 181 -10.42 9.71 19.92
N MET A 182 -9.20 10.12 20.30
CA MET A 182 -8.02 9.25 20.25
C MET A 182 -8.18 8.03 21.16
N ILE A 183 -7.62 6.89 20.73
CA ILE A 183 -7.53 5.68 21.54
C ILE A 183 -6.36 5.85 22.50
N SER A 184 -6.56 5.62 23.79
CA SER A 184 -5.48 5.65 24.78
C SER A 184 -4.99 4.24 25.11
N LEU A 185 -3.67 4.09 25.23
CA LEU A 185 -3.04 2.83 25.67
C LEU A 185 -3.59 2.35 27.02
N SER A 186 -3.76 3.28 27.96
CA SER A 186 -4.34 2.97 29.26
C SER A 186 -5.79 2.49 29.16
N GLY A 187 -6.58 3.07 28.25
CA GLY A 187 -7.95 2.64 28.02
C GLY A 187 -8.05 1.23 27.44
N LEU A 188 -7.16 0.86 26.52
CA LEU A 188 -7.10 -0.51 25.99
C LEU A 188 -6.70 -1.52 27.06
N ALA A 189 -5.86 -1.13 28.02
CA ALA A 189 -5.39 -2.00 29.09
C ALA A 189 -6.48 -2.38 30.12
N GLU A 190 -7.59 -1.64 30.18
CA GLU A 190 -8.71 -1.90 31.10
C GLU A 190 -9.61 -3.06 30.65
N PHE A 191 -9.49 -3.51 29.40
CA PHE A 191 -10.30 -4.60 28.85
C PHE A 191 -9.77 -6.00 29.23
N PRO A 192 -10.62 -7.05 29.20
CA PRO A 192 -10.21 -8.41 29.57
C PRO A 192 -9.12 -8.98 28.66
N ASP A 193 -8.18 -9.76 29.21
CA ASP A 193 -7.16 -10.46 28.40
C ASP A 193 -7.78 -11.33 27.30
N GLY A 194 -7.15 -11.33 26.11
CA GLY A 194 -7.65 -11.99 24.90
C GLY A 194 -8.81 -11.26 24.20
N SER A 195 -9.21 -10.09 24.66
CA SER A 195 -10.15 -9.21 23.95
C SER A 195 -9.46 -8.44 22.83
N LEU A 196 -10.23 -7.93 21.87
CA LEU A 196 -9.75 -7.15 20.73
C LEU A 196 -8.88 -5.96 21.17
N ALA A 197 -9.30 -5.24 22.22
CA ALA A 197 -8.49 -4.13 22.75
C ALA A 197 -7.15 -4.60 23.34
N ARG A 198 -7.11 -5.76 23.98
CA ARG A 198 -5.87 -6.32 24.56
C ARG A 198 -4.94 -6.87 23.50
N GLU A 199 -5.48 -7.49 22.44
CA GLU A 199 -4.70 -7.90 21.27
C GLU A 199 -4.13 -6.70 20.52
N LEU A 200 -4.92 -5.62 20.35
CA LEU A 200 -4.44 -4.36 19.78
C LEU A 200 -3.31 -3.74 20.61
N LEU A 201 -3.47 -3.71 21.93
CA LEU A 201 -2.43 -3.22 22.82
C LEU A 201 -1.15 -4.08 22.74
N SER A 202 -1.28 -5.42 22.68
CA SER A 202 -0.12 -6.31 22.51
C SER A 202 0.58 -6.01 21.20
N MET A 203 -0.17 -5.91 20.09
CA MET A 203 0.37 -5.57 18.78
C MET A 203 1.17 -4.27 18.81
N TRP A 204 0.63 -3.21 19.44
CA TRP A 204 1.33 -1.94 19.56
C TRP A 204 2.60 -2.03 20.41
N VAL A 205 2.55 -2.72 21.56
CA VAL A 205 3.72 -2.89 22.44
C VAL A 205 4.80 -3.75 21.78
N ASP A 206 4.41 -4.89 21.19
CA ASP A 206 5.32 -5.86 20.58
C ASP A 206 5.99 -5.29 19.31
N ASN A 207 5.26 -4.49 18.52
CA ASN A 207 5.82 -3.81 17.35
C ASN A 207 6.64 -2.56 17.71
N GLY A 208 6.73 -2.20 19.00
CA GLY A 208 7.38 -0.96 19.46
C GLY A 208 6.71 0.28 18.90
N PHE A 209 5.40 0.21 18.68
CA PHE A 209 4.59 1.27 18.11
C PHE A 209 4.16 2.23 19.19
N ASP A 210 4.40 3.51 18.96
CA ASP A 210 3.71 4.58 19.66
C ASP A 210 2.42 4.86 18.87
N PRO A 211 1.21 4.72 19.43
CA PRO A 211 -0.03 5.10 18.74
C PRO A 211 -0.05 6.58 18.30
N GLU A 212 0.93 7.38 18.72
CA GLU A 212 1.21 8.75 18.24
C GLU A 212 2.22 8.85 17.06
N VAL A 213 2.69 7.74 16.46
CA VAL A 213 3.69 7.77 15.35
C VAL A 213 3.22 8.60 14.13
N LEU A 214 1.92 8.79 13.95
CA LEU A 214 1.38 9.82 13.07
C LEU A 214 0.49 10.75 13.90
N ASP A 215 1.11 11.75 14.53
CA ASP A 215 0.40 12.89 15.09
C ASP A 215 -0.53 13.47 14.01
N ARG A 216 -1.83 13.25 14.18
CA ARG A 216 -2.90 13.65 13.25
C ARG A 216 -2.88 15.15 12.99
N ASP A 217 -2.43 15.92 13.99
CA ASP A 217 -2.31 17.37 13.91
C ASP A 217 -1.05 17.75 13.12
N ALA A 218 0.04 16.98 13.24
CA ALA A 218 1.29 17.21 12.49
C ALA A 218 1.18 16.90 10.99
N ILE A 219 0.36 15.92 10.59
CA ILE A 219 0.19 15.53 9.18
C ILE A 219 -0.92 16.30 8.45
N GLY A 220 -1.52 17.31 9.09
CA GLY A 220 -2.40 18.27 8.42
C GLY A 220 -3.79 17.76 8.04
N LEU A 221 -4.29 16.67 8.67
CA LEU A 221 -5.63 16.13 8.37
C LEU A 221 -6.74 17.17 8.56
N ALA A 222 -6.55 18.11 9.48
CA ALA A 222 -7.49 19.20 9.75
C ALA A 222 -7.78 20.06 8.51
N GLY A 223 -6.82 20.17 7.57
CA GLY A 223 -6.94 20.94 6.33
C GLY A 223 -7.65 20.20 5.19
N LEU A 224 -7.95 18.90 5.36
CA LEU A 224 -8.68 18.12 4.36
C LEU A 224 -10.18 18.45 4.36
N SER A 225 -10.82 18.20 3.22
CA SER A 225 -12.27 18.27 3.07
C SER A 225 -13.00 17.29 4.02
N PRO A 226 -14.29 17.50 4.34
CA PRO A 226 -14.97 16.77 5.39
C PRO A 226 -14.89 15.24 5.28
N ALA A 227 -15.20 14.66 4.13
CA ALA A 227 -15.14 13.21 3.96
C ALA A 227 -13.69 12.71 4.04
N MET A 228 -12.77 13.36 3.30
CA MET A 228 -11.35 12.99 3.33
C MET A 228 -10.74 13.06 4.72
N ARG A 229 -11.06 14.09 5.50
CA ARG A 229 -10.59 14.24 6.89
C ARG A 229 -11.10 13.10 7.77
N TYR A 230 -12.39 12.78 7.70
CA TYR A 230 -12.95 11.69 8.50
C TYR A 230 -12.32 10.35 8.10
N LEU A 231 -12.30 10.02 6.81
CA LEU A 231 -11.79 8.74 6.31
C LEU A 231 -10.32 8.55 6.71
N ASN A 232 -9.44 9.50 6.39
CA ASN A 232 -8.01 9.37 6.72
C ASN A 232 -7.79 9.27 8.23
N THR A 233 -8.55 10.03 9.03
CA THR A 233 -8.43 9.94 10.49
C THR A 233 -8.89 8.59 11.03
N ARG A 234 -10.02 8.07 10.53
CA ARG A 234 -10.57 6.79 10.96
C ARG A 234 -9.69 5.63 10.52
N ILE A 235 -9.13 5.71 9.32
CA ILE A 235 -8.17 4.73 8.79
C ILE A 235 -6.95 4.64 9.69
N LEU A 236 -6.30 5.77 10.00
CA LEU A 236 -5.15 5.78 10.89
C LEU A 236 -5.47 5.23 12.27
N GLN A 237 -6.70 5.44 12.75
CA GLN A 237 -7.12 4.92 14.05
C GLN A 237 -7.37 3.41 14.05
N MET A 238 -7.97 2.90 12.98
CA MET A 238 -8.54 1.55 12.94
C MET A 238 -7.70 0.56 12.15
N HIS A 239 -6.66 1.00 11.44
CA HIS A 239 -5.83 0.16 10.58
C HIS A 239 -5.34 -1.11 11.29
N ASP A 240 -4.76 -0.98 12.48
CA ASP A 240 -4.28 -2.15 13.24
C ASP A 240 -5.43 -3.02 13.80
N THR A 241 -6.56 -2.42 14.14
CA THR A 241 -7.78 -3.18 14.45
C THR A 241 -8.21 -4.00 13.22
N TRP A 242 -8.12 -3.43 12.03
CA TRP A 242 -8.48 -4.10 10.78
C TRP A 242 -7.50 -5.22 10.43
N HIS A 243 -6.20 -5.08 10.72
CA HIS A 243 -5.26 -6.20 10.67
C HIS A 243 -5.76 -7.39 11.49
N LEU A 244 -6.08 -7.16 12.76
CA LEU A 244 -6.55 -8.20 13.68
C LEU A 244 -7.82 -8.88 13.18
N VAL A 245 -8.87 -8.11 12.89
CA VAL A 245 -10.19 -8.67 12.59
C VAL A 245 -10.30 -9.22 11.17
N ALA A 246 -9.66 -8.59 10.17
CA ALA A 246 -9.67 -9.08 8.79
C ALA A 246 -8.58 -10.13 8.52
N GLY A 247 -7.73 -10.46 9.51
CA GLY A 247 -6.79 -11.58 9.40
C GLY A 247 -5.48 -11.26 8.67
N TYR A 248 -5.09 -9.99 8.60
CA TYR A 248 -3.81 -9.58 8.03
C TYR A 248 -2.73 -9.48 9.12
N GLN A 249 -1.72 -10.34 9.03
CA GLN A 249 -0.45 -10.12 9.75
C GLN A 249 0.22 -8.79 9.36
N THR A 250 1.06 -8.25 10.24
CA THR A 250 1.83 -7.02 10.00
C THR A 250 3.13 -7.33 9.25
N THR A 251 3.04 -7.96 8.08
CA THR A 251 4.18 -8.32 7.21
C THR A 251 4.15 -7.55 5.89
N SER A 252 5.27 -7.39 5.18
CA SER A 252 5.34 -6.55 3.98
C SER A 252 4.31 -6.95 2.92
N LEU A 253 4.12 -8.25 2.71
CA LEU A 253 3.13 -8.75 1.75
C LEU A 253 1.70 -8.46 2.20
N HIS A 254 1.42 -8.60 3.50
CA HIS A 254 0.11 -8.32 4.04
C HIS A 254 -0.19 -6.83 4.23
N GLU A 255 0.82 -5.96 4.35
CA GLU A 255 0.64 -4.50 4.28
C GLU A 255 0.14 -4.08 2.88
N MET A 256 0.66 -4.73 1.83
CA MET A 256 0.14 -4.55 0.47
C MET A 256 -1.28 -5.12 0.35
N ALA A 257 -1.54 -6.27 0.96
CA ALA A 257 -2.85 -6.91 0.92
C ALA A 257 -3.91 -6.05 1.63
N ILE A 258 -3.67 -5.62 2.86
CA ILE A 258 -4.61 -4.78 3.61
C ILE A 258 -4.78 -3.40 2.93
N SER A 259 -3.75 -2.87 2.28
CA SER A 259 -3.90 -1.67 1.46
C SER A 259 -4.93 -1.86 0.36
N ALA A 260 -4.94 -3.02 -0.33
CA ALA A 260 -5.93 -3.35 -1.35
C ALA A 260 -7.33 -3.60 -0.76
N PHE A 261 -7.40 -4.24 0.41
CA PHE A 261 -8.64 -4.41 1.17
C PHE A 261 -9.28 -3.05 1.52
N GLN A 262 -8.50 -2.13 2.09
CA GLN A 262 -8.93 -0.78 2.44
C GLN A 262 -9.35 0.02 1.20
N LEU A 263 -8.63 -0.15 0.09
CA LEU A 263 -8.97 0.49 -1.17
C LEU A 263 -10.34 0.04 -1.69
N ALA A 264 -10.64 -1.27 -1.62
CA ALA A 264 -11.93 -1.83 -2.01
C ALA A 264 -13.07 -1.42 -1.06
N GLN A 265 -12.78 -1.33 0.24
CA GLN A 265 -13.79 -1.02 1.27
C GLN A 265 -14.24 0.44 1.22
N PHE A 266 -13.35 1.40 1.02
CA PHE A 266 -13.71 2.82 1.16
C PHE A 266 -12.96 3.75 0.20
N GLY A 267 -12.42 3.23 -0.91
CA GLY A 267 -11.80 4.04 -1.96
C GLY A 267 -10.58 4.83 -1.49
N HIS A 268 -9.80 4.28 -0.53
CA HIS A 268 -8.71 5.01 0.11
C HIS A 268 -7.63 5.50 -0.85
N ASN A 269 -7.59 6.79 -1.14
CA ASN A 269 -6.65 7.38 -2.10
C ASN A 269 -5.19 7.01 -1.83
N TYR A 270 -4.75 7.08 -0.57
CA TYR A 270 -3.38 6.74 -0.22
C TYR A 270 -3.07 5.26 -0.49
N SER A 271 -3.98 4.33 -0.19
CA SER A 271 -3.80 2.92 -0.58
C SER A 271 -3.62 2.76 -2.09
N ALA A 272 -4.38 3.51 -2.90
CA ALA A 272 -4.24 3.50 -4.35
C ALA A 272 -2.85 3.96 -4.79
N MET A 273 -2.38 5.08 -4.23
CA MET A 273 -1.06 5.65 -4.50
C MET A 273 0.06 4.68 -4.08
N PHE A 274 -0.05 4.08 -2.90
CA PHE A 274 0.92 3.12 -2.36
C PHE A 274 1.02 1.87 -3.25
N LEU A 275 -0.11 1.21 -3.52
CA LEU A 275 -0.14 0.00 -4.36
C LEU A 275 0.39 0.27 -5.77
N THR A 276 -0.02 1.39 -6.36
CA THR A 276 0.46 1.82 -7.67
C THR A 276 1.97 2.04 -7.69
N THR A 277 2.50 2.67 -6.64
CA THR A 277 3.94 2.92 -6.50
C THR A 277 4.70 1.60 -6.38
N VAL A 278 4.24 0.67 -5.54
CA VAL A 278 4.88 -0.64 -5.34
C VAL A 278 4.81 -1.50 -6.62
N CYS A 279 3.66 -1.50 -7.33
CA CYS A 279 3.54 -2.18 -8.62
C CYS A 279 4.47 -1.58 -9.68
N SER A 280 4.60 -0.25 -9.72
CA SER A 280 5.53 0.43 -10.61
C SER A 280 6.99 0.11 -10.29
N MET A 281 7.37 0.09 -9.00
CA MET A 281 8.70 -0.36 -8.57
C MET A 281 8.98 -1.79 -8.98
N SER A 282 8.01 -2.69 -8.78
CA SER A 282 8.12 -4.09 -9.19
C SER A 282 8.33 -4.20 -10.69
N HIS A 283 7.48 -3.57 -11.51
CA HIS A 283 7.63 -3.56 -12.96
C HIS A 283 9.02 -3.07 -13.42
N LEU A 284 9.53 -1.97 -12.85
CA LEU A 284 10.75 -1.33 -13.31
C LEU A 284 12.04 -1.96 -12.75
N LYS A 285 12.00 -2.48 -11.52
CA LYS A 285 13.19 -2.96 -10.81
C LYS A 285 13.24 -4.48 -10.68
N GLN A 286 12.09 -5.12 -10.47
CA GLN A 286 11.98 -6.55 -10.19
C GLN A 286 10.76 -7.17 -10.90
N PRO A 287 10.70 -7.14 -12.25
CA PRO A 287 9.49 -7.51 -13.00
C PRO A 287 9.03 -8.97 -12.77
N MET A 288 9.93 -9.83 -12.31
CA MET A 288 9.62 -11.21 -11.90
C MET A 288 8.74 -11.29 -10.65
N GLY A 289 8.75 -10.27 -9.78
CA GLY A 289 7.90 -10.19 -8.58
C GLY A 289 6.49 -9.68 -8.89
N PHE A 290 6.27 -9.08 -10.06
CA PHE A 290 4.99 -8.47 -10.41
C PHE A 290 3.80 -9.46 -10.37
N PRO A 291 3.90 -10.71 -10.89
CA PRO A 291 2.78 -11.66 -10.83
C PRO A 291 2.35 -12.00 -9.39
N LEU A 292 3.31 -12.10 -8.46
CA LEU A 292 3.03 -12.36 -7.05
C LEU A 292 2.27 -11.18 -6.43
N LEU A 293 2.71 -9.95 -6.70
CA LEU A 293 2.03 -8.75 -6.22
C LEU A 293 0.62 -8.63 -6.79
N LEU A 294 0.44 -8.91 -8.08
CA LEU A 294 -0.86 -8.85 -8.74
C LEU A 294 -1.84 -9.86 -8.13
N GLN A 295 -1.39 -11.08 -7.85
CA GLN A 295 -2.21 -12.10 -7.18
C GLN A 295 -2.62 -11.66 -5.77
N ASN A 296 -1.65 -11.22 -4.96
CA ASN A 296 -1.90 -10.77 -3.58
C ASN A 296 -2.86 -9.56 -3.52
N LEU A 297 -2.65 -8.58 -4.42
CA LEU A 297 -3.52 -7.42 -4.57
C LEU A 297 -4.93 -7.84 -4.96
N ALA A 298 -5.07 -8.73 -5.96
CA ALA A 298 -6.37 -9.15 -6.47
C ALA A 298 -7.21 -9.94 -5.44
N GLU A 299 -6.59 -10.85 -4.71
CA GLU A 299 -7.26 -11.61 -3.64
C GLU A 299 -7.73 -10.69 -2.52
N ALA A 300 -6.89 -9.75 -2.09
CA ALA A 300 -7.23 -8.84 -1.02
C ALA A 300 -8.25 -7.76 -1.44
N TRP A 301 -8.23 -7.35 -2.72
CA TRP A 301 -9.30 -6.52 -3.30
C TRP A 301 -10.65 -7.23 -3.23
N VAL A 302 -10.74 -8.46 -3.72
CA VAL A 302 -12.00 -9.23 -3.69
C VAL A 302 -12.46 -9.48 -2.27
N HIS A 303 -11.55 -9.84 -1.36
CA HIS A 303 -11.84 -9.93 0.06
C HIS A 303 -12.46 -8.62 0.60
N GLY A 304 -11.87 -7.48 0.26
CA GLY A 304 -12.42 -6.17 0.61
C GLY A 304 -13.79 -5.89 0.00
N CYS A 305 -14.10 -6.38 -1.21
CA CYS A 305 -15.43 -6.25 -1.79
C CYS A 305 -16.49 -7.15 -1.12
N GLU A 306 -16.09 -8.26 -0.52
CA GLU A 306 -16.99 -9.28 0.03
C GLU A 306 -17.25 -9.13 1.53
N MET A 307 -16.35 -8.45 2.25
CA MET A 307 -16.51 -8.17 3.68
C MET A 307 -17.57 -7.10 3.96
N PRO A 308 -18.20 -7.11 5.15
CA PRO A 308 -19.11 -6.04 5.58
C PRO A 308 -18.42 -4.67 5.55
N ASP A 309 -19.18 -3.58 5.55
CA ASP A 309 -18.64 -2.22 5.50
C ASP A 309 -17.91 -1.86 6.82
N PHE A 310 -16.58 -1.90 6.82
CA PHE A 310 -15.76 -1.70 8.03
C PHE A 310 -15.87 -0.28 8.63
N MET A 311 -16.21 0.72 7.81
CA MET A 311 -16.45 2.09 8.27
C MET A 311 -17.79 2.28 9.01
N ALA A 312 -18.72 1.35 8.83
CA ALA A 312 -20.02 1.36 9.50
C ALA A 312 -19.98 0.65 10.87
N ILE A 313 -18.89 -0.06 11.17
CA ILE A 313 -18.73 -0.77 12.44
C ILE A 313 -18.23 0.20 13.53
N GLU A 314 -19.01 0.28 14.61
CA GLU A 314 -18.64 0.99 15.84
C GLU A 314 -17.68 0.14 16.68
N TRP A 315 -16.45 0.00 16.19
CA TRP A 315 -15.43 -0.92 16.71
C TRP A 315 -15.22 -0.79 18.22
N GLU A 316 -15.25 0.43 18.76
CA GLU A 316 -15.08 0.72 20.19
C GLU A 316 -16.11 0.01 21.09
N GLN A 317 -17.30 -0.31 20.57
CA GLN A 317 -18.29 -1.07 21.33
C GLN A 317 -17.88 -2.54 21.52
N ASP A 318 -16.95 -3.03 20.70
CA ASP A 318 -16.54 -4.43 20.62
C ASP A 318 -15.17 -4.71 21.22
N TRP A 319 -14.51 -3.70 21.81
CA TRP A 319 -13.20 -3.81 22.46
C TRP A 319 -13.09 -4.92 23.50
N HIS A 320 -14.21 -5.24 24.17
CA HIS A 320 -14.29 -6.26 25.20
C HIS A 320 -14.47 -7.69 24.66
N LEU A 321 -14.82 -7.84 23.38
CA LEU A 321 -15.05 -9.13 22.74
C LEU A 321 -13.73 -9.73 22.25
N LYS A 322 -13.68 -11.05 22.10
CA LYS A 322 -12.56 -11.71 21.43
C LYS A 322 -12.67 -11.54 19.91
N ILE A 323 -11.55 -11.63 19.19
CA ILE A 323 -11.53 -11.44 17.73
C ILE A 323 -12.50 -12.40 17.02
N GLU A 324 -12.58 -13.66 17.45
CA GLU A 324 -13.52 -14.64 16.89
C GLU A 324 -14.99 -14.25 17.10
N ASP A 325 -15.32 -13.64 18.24
CA ASP A 325 -16.67 -13.19 18.56
C ASP A 325 -17.02 -11.93 17.75
N VAL A 326 -16.07 -11.01 17.55
CA VAL A 326 -16.24 -9.84 16.68
C VAL A 326 -16.48 -10.27 15.24
N ARG A 327 -15.70 -11.24 14.74
CA ARG A 327 -15.88 -11.81 13.40
C ARG A 327 -17.26 -12.44 13.24
N ALA A 328 -17.67 -13.27 14.20
CA ALA A 328 -18.98 -13.90 14.17
C ALA A 328 -20.14 -12.88 14.24
N LYS A 329 -19.98 -11.82 15.04
CA LYS A 329 -20.99 -10.76 15.20
C LYS A 329 -21.23 -9.99 13.90
N HIS A 330 -20.16 -9.65 13.18
CA HIS A 330 -20.25 -8.80 11.98
C HIS A 330 -20.22 -9.58 10.66
N GLY A 331 -20.02 -10.90 10.70
CA GLY A 331 -19.91 -11.73 9.50
C GLY A 331 -18.58 -11.51 8.75
N ILE A 332 -17.48 -11.32 9.49
CA ILE A 332 -16.15 -11.11 8.91
C ILE A 332 -15.46 -12.45 8.77
N GLU A 333 -15.03 -12.76 7.55
CA GLU A 333 -14.12 -13.87 7.29
C GLU A 333 -12.66 -13.35 7.29
N PRO A 334 -11.71 -14.08 7.87
CA PRO A 334 -10.30 -13.68 7.82
C PRO A 334 -9.72 -13.91 6.42
N PHE A 335 -8.83 -13.01 6.00
CA PHE A 335 -8.11 -13.12 4.75
C PHE A 335 -7.33 -14.43 4.65
N SER A 336 -7.46 -15.09 3.51
CA SER A 336 -6.79 -16.36 3.20
C SER A 336 -6.20 -16.27 1.78
N GLY A 337 -5.10 -15.53 1.64
CA GLY A 337 -4.39 -15.40 0.37
C GLY A 337 -3.61 -16.66 -0.05
N ALA A 338 -3.18 -16.70 -1.31
CA ALA A 338 -2.45 -17.84 -1.89
C ALA A 338 -1.02 -18.01 -1.33
N PHE A 339 -0.48 -17.00 -0.67
CA PHE A 339 0.91 -16.99 -0.20
C PHE A 339 1.00 -16.91 1.33
N PRO A 340 2.08 -17.45 1.94
CA PRO A 340 2.41 -17.15 3.32
C PRO A 340 2.59 -15.64 3.53
N ALA A 341 2.11 -15.14 4.66
CA ALA A 341 2.18 -13.72 4.99
C ALA A 341 3.61 -13.15 4.94
N ASP A 342 4.59 -13.93 5.37
CA ASP A 342 6.00 -13.57 5.50
C ASP A 342 6.86 -13.97 4.28
N LEU A 343 6.24 -14.25 3.12
CA LEU A 343 6.94 -14.74 1.95
C LEU A 343 8.07 -13.80 1.48
N LEU A 344 7.86 -12.48 1.49
CA LEU A 344 8.89 -11.53 1.05
C LEU A 344 10.08 -11.49 2.02
N GLU A 345 9.80 -11.60 3.31
CA GLU A 345 10.79 -11.68 4.38
C GLU A 345 11.62 -12.96 4.23
N GLN A 346 10.96 -14.10 4.01
CA GLN A 346 11.63 -15.38 3.72
C GLN A 346 12.55 -15.29 2.50
N LEU A 347 12.09 -14.64 1.41
CA LEU A 347 12.91 -14.46 0.21
C LEU A 347 14.12 -13.55 0.47
N SER A 348 13.96 -12.49 1.26
CA SER A 348 15.06 -11.57 1.61
C SER A 348 16.13 -12.21 2.48
N GLN A 349 15.76 -13.14 3.36
CA GLN A 349 16.69 -13.89 4.21
C GLN A 349 17.48 -14.96 3.44
N ALA A 350 16.94 -15.41 2.30
CA ALA A 350 17.54 -16.44 1.46
C ALA A 350 18.53 -15.90 0.41
N SER A 351 18.57 -14.58 0.18
CA SER A 351 19.36 -13.90 -0.86
C SER A 351 20.67 -13.30 -0.37
#